data_AF-S7QBL0-F1
#
_entry.id   AF-S7QBL0-F1
#
_cell.length_a   1.000
_cell.length_b   1.000
_cell.length_c   1.000
_cell.angle_alpha   90.00
_cell.angle_beta   90.00
_cell.angle_gamma   90.00
#
_symmetry.space_group_name_H-M   'P 1'
#
loop_
_entity.id
_entity.type
_entity.pdbx_description
1 polymer ?
#
loop_
_entity_poly.entity_id
_entity_poly.type
_entity_poly.pdbx_seq_one_letter_code
_entity_poly.pdbx_strand_id
1 'polypeptide(L)'
;MDEEEIHALGPRWRSVFWVDIAREVREKGSRVVGSLKNQFGSFEKTQPGYYGELGSFIIQQTLYNMFPPATFDAELIAPLNPTEFIQRVLVPEVGIALIMEDMNLDVGEAVQTLRESVQYGVAMYPGDAEQAG
;
A
#
# COMPACT_ATOMS: atom_id res chain seq x y z
N MET A 1 4.93 -18.28 5.12
CA MET A 1 6.32 -17.82 5.00
C MET A 1 6.90 -17.76 6.39
N ASP A 2 7.97 -18.53 6.57
CA ASP A 2 8.86 -18.42 7.72
C ASP A 2 9.79 -17.20 7.59
N GLU A 3 10.63 -16.97 8.59
CA GLU A 3 11.49 -15.79 8.70
C GLU A 3 12.62 -15.79 7.66
N GLU A 4 13.20 -16.95 7.35
CA GLU A 4 14.24 -17.10 6.32
C GLU A 4 13.70 -16.74 4.93
N GLU A 5 12.48 -17.18 4.60
CA GLU A 5 11.83 -16.84 3.33
C GLU A 5 11.47 -15.35 3.23
N ILE A 6 11.15 -14.70 4.35
CA ILE A 6 10.90 -13.25 4.38
C ILE A 6 12.17 -12.48 4.09
N HIS A 7 13.30 -12.85 4.71
CA HIS A 7 14.59 -12.22 4.44
C HIS A 7 15.08 -12.45 3.00
N ALA A 8 14.70 -13.58 2.38
CA ALA A 8 14.99 -13.86 0.98
C ALA A 8 14.26 -12.91 -0.01
N LEU A 9 13.28 -12.12 0.44
CA LEU A 9 12.65 -11.05 -0.37
C LEU A 9 13.58 -9.86 -0.64
N GLY A 10 14.82 -9.90 -0.15
CA GLY A 10 15.78 -8.80 -0.28
C GLY A 10 15.37 -7.60 0.59
N PRO A 11 15.89 -6.38 0.32
CA PRO A 11 15.71 -5.21 1.18
C PRO A 11 14.25 -4.86 1.55
N ARG A 12 13.29 -5.33 0.75
CA ARG A 12 11.86 -5.09 0.93
C ARG A 12 11.19 -5.94 2.01
N TRP A 13 11.92 -6.87 2.64
CA TRP A 13 11.42 -7.62 3.80
C TRP A 13 10.94 -6.71 4.94
N ARG A 14 11.44 -5.45 4.98
CA ARG A 14 11.03 -4.43 5.96
C ARG A 14 9.67 -3.80 5.66
N SER A 15 9.17 -3.91 4.43
CA SER A 15 7.86 -3.40 4.06
C SER A 15 6.79 -4.41 4.45
N VAL A 16 5.94 -4.04 5.40
CA VAL A 16 4.84 -4.90 5.86
C VAL A 16 3.91 -5.23 4.69
N PHE A 17 3.64 -4.26 3.82
CA PHE A 17 2.78 -4.45 2.66
C PHE A 17 3.40 -5.36 1.61
N TRP A 18 4.71 -5.24 1.35
CA TRP A 18 5.38 -6.17 0.42
C TRP A 18 5.38 -7.61 0.95
N VAL A 19 5.62 -7.79 2.25
CA VAL A 19 5.56 -9.11 2.89
C VAL A 19 4.15 -9.70 2.82
N ASP A 20 3.12 -8.89 3.05
CA ASP A 20 1.72 -9.31 2.93
C ASP A 20 1.39 -9.75 1.49
N ILE A 21 1.87 -9.02 0.47
CA ILE A 21 1.75 -9.43 -0.94
C ILE A 21 2.48 -10.75 -1.19
N ALA A 22 3.72 -10.90 -0.73
CA ALA A 22 4.49 -12.13 -0.93
C ALA A 22 3.81 -13.36 -0.28
N ARG A 23 3.24 -13.18 0.91
CA ARG A 23 2.42 -14.21 1.57
C ARG A 23 1.19 -14.55 0.73
N GLU A 24 0.47 -13.55 0.25
CA GLU A 24 -0.72 -13.75 -0.58
C GLU A 24 -0.39 -14.49 -1.89
N VAL A 25 0.74 -14.15 -2.52
CA VAL A 25 1.23 -14.81 -3.75
C VAL A 25 1.54 -16.28 -3.50
N ARG A 26 2.12 -16.60 -2.34
CA ARG A 26 2.38 -17.99 -1.96
C ARG A 26 1.09 -18.78 -1.73
N GLU A 27 0.14 -18.20 -1.02
CA GLU A 27 -1.10 -18.88 -0.62
C GLU A 27 -2.06 -19.07 -1.79
N LYS A 28 -2.22 -18.03 -2.63
CA LYS A 28 -3.24 -17.97 -3.68
C LYS A 28 -2.68 -18.11 -5.09
N GLY A 29 -1.36 -18.02 -5.25
CA GLY A 29 -0.68 -17.99 -6.54
C GLY A 29 -0.62 -16.59 -7.15
N SER A 30 0.49 -16.29 -7.84
CA SER A 30 0.76 -14.99 -8.49
C SER A 30 -0.36 -14.50 -9.41
N ARG A 31 -1.00 -15.41 -10.17
CA ARG A 31 -2.09 -15.07 -11.12
C ARG A 31 -3.33 -14.51 -10.43
N VAL A 32 -3.59 -14.91 -9.18
CA VAL A 32 -4.74 -14.44 -8.41
C VAL A 32 -4.46 -13.08 -7.81
N VAL A 33 -3.23 -12.86 -7.33
CA VAL A 33 -2.82 -11.60 -6.69
C VAL A 33 -2.76 -10.43 -7.69
N GLY A 34 -2.36 -10.69 -8.94
CA GLY A 34 -2.39 -9.69 -10.02
C GLY A 34 -3.76 -9.55 -10.71
N SER A 35 -4.82 -10.20 -10.21
CA SER A 35 -6.16 -10.10 -10.80
C SER A 35 -6.93 -8.90 -10.23
N LEU A 36 -7.67 -8.18 -11.10
CA LEU A 36 -8.47 -7.01 -10.73
C LEU A 36 -9.43 -7.27 -9.56
N LYS A 37 -9.96 -8.50 -9.42
CA LYS A 37 -10.90 -8.86 -8.37
C LYS A 37 -10.26 -8.86 -6.97
N ASN A 38 -8.96 -9.16 -6.89
CA ASN A 38 -8.20 -9.14 -5.65
C ASN A 38 -7.73 -7.72 -5.29
N GLN A 39 -7.62 -6.81 -6.27
CA GLN A 39 -7.35 -5.39 -6.04
C GLN A 39 -8.49 -4.72 -5.24
N PHE A 40 -9.76 -4.99 -5.57
CA PHE A 40 -10.91 -4.44 -4.84
C PHE A 40 -10.98 -4.90 -3.37
N GLY A 41 -10.71 -6.18 -3.09
CA GLY A 41 -10.69 -6.70 -1.71
C GLY A 41 -9.47 -6.27 -0.89
N SER A 42 -8.43 -5.77 -1.54
CA SER A 42 -7.22 -5.24 -0.88
C SER A 42 -7.33 -3.74 -0.59
N PHE A 43 -8.33 -3.05 -1.15
CA PHE A 43 -8.45 -1.58 -1.10
C PHE A 43 -8.53 -1.06 0.34
N GLU A 44 -9.34 -1.68 1.20
CA GLU A 44 -9.44 -1.30 2.62
C GLU A 44 -8.13 -1.51 3.41
N LYS A 45 -7.27 -2.44 2.96
CA LYS A 45 -6.00 -2.77 3.62
C LYS A 45 -4.83 -1.91 3.14
N THR A 46 -4.98 -1.25 1.99
CA THR A 46 -3.93 -0.42 1.37
C THR A 46 -4.23 1.06 1.46
N GLN A 47 -5.32 1.44 2.14
CA GLN A 47 -5.63 2.84 2.43
C GLN A 47 -4.58 3.45 3.36
N PRO A 48 -4.23 4.73 3.18
CA PRO A 48 -3.26 5.43 4.01
C PRO A 48 -3.88 5.87 5.36
N GLY A 49 -4.68 5.03 6.02
CA GLY A 49 -5.28 5.32 7.32
C GLY A 49 -6.11 6.60 7.35
N TYR A 50 -5.87 7.47 8.34
CA TYR A 50 -6.64 8.71 8.55
C TYR A 50 -6.56 9.73 7.41
N TYR A 51 -5.64 9.57 6.45
CA TYR A 51 -5.59 10.44 5.27
C TYR A 51 -6.69 10.14 4.24
N GLY A 52 -7.38 9.01 4.38
CA GLY A 52 -8.53 8.64 3.55
C GLY A 52 -8.21 8.48 2.06
N GLU A 53 -9.26 8.49 1.25
CA GLU A 53 -9.17 8.29 -0.20
C GLU A 53 -8.56 9.50 -0.91
N LEU A 54 -8.89 10.72 -0.47
CA LEU A 54 -8.29 11.93 -1.02
C LEU A 54 -6.77 11.93 -0.79
N GLY A 55 -6.33 11.59 0.41
CA GLY A 55 -4.91 11.44 0.74
C GLY A 55 -4.24 10.37 -0.11
N SER A 56 -4.91 9.22 -0.30
CA SER A 56 -4.43 8.16 -1.19
C SER A 56 -4.20 8.65 -2.61
N PHE A 57 -5.13 9.45 -3.15
CA PHE A 57 -5.00 10.02 -4.50
C PHE A 57 -3.81 10.99 -4.58
N ILE A 58 -3.68 11.91 -3.62
CA ILE A 58 -2.58 12.89 -3.61
C ILE A 58 -1.23 12.17 -3.50
N ILE A 59 -1.10 11.20 -2.59
CA ILE A 59 0.12 10.41 -2.43
C ILE A 59 0.45 9.66 -3.73
N GLN A 60 -0.54 9.01 -4.34
CA GLN A 60 -0.35 8.29 -5.60
C GLN A 60 0.14 9.22 -6.73
N GLN A 61 -0.51 10.37 -6.94
CA GLN A 61 -0.10 11.32 -7.98
C GLN A 61 1.32 11.83 -7.73
N THR A 62 1.65 12.11 -6.47
CA THR A 62 3.00 12.52 -6.07
C THR A 62 4.01 11.43 -6.38
N LEU A 63 3.71 10.17 -6.07
CA LEU A 63 4.55 9.02 -6.40
C LEU A 63 4.70 8.80 -7.90
N TYR A 64 3.66 9.00 -8.72
CA TYR A 64 3.78 8.93 -10.18
C TYR A 64 4.69 10.01 -10.77
N ASN A 65 4.71 11.20 -10.18
CA ASN A 65 5.58 12.27 -10.62
C ASN A 65 7.04 12.00 -10.21
N MET A 66 7.28 11.50 -8.99
CA MET A 66 8.63 11.20 -8.49
C MET A 66 9.21 9.90 -9.06
N PHE A 67 8.36 8.90 -9.24
CA PHE A 67 8.70 7.56 -9.72
C PHE A 67 7.72 7.17 -10.83
N PRO A 68 7.94 7.63 -12.07
CA PRO A 68 7.05 7.30 -13.17
C PRO A 68 6.96 5.78 -13.38
N PRO A 69 5.76 5.18 -13.58
CA PRO A 69 5.59 3.74 -13.70
C PRO A 69 6.51 3.05 -14.72
N ALA A 70 6.85 3.75 -15.81
CA ALA A 70 7.74 3.25 -16.85
C ALA A 70 9.21 3.09 -16.42
N THR A 71 9.59 3.65 -15.27
CA THR A 71 10.96 3.58 -14.73
C THR A 71 11.19 2.38 -13.81
N PHE A 72 10.13 1.65 -13.45
CA PHE A 72 10.23 0.49 -12.57
C PHE A 72 10.80 -0.72 -13.31
N ASP A 73 11.72 -1.42 -12.64
CA ASP A 73 12.15 -2.74 -13.06
C ASP A 73 11.09 -3.78 -12.69
N ALA A 74 10.46 -4.36 -13.72
CA ALA A 74 9.39 -5.34 -13.57
C ALA A 74 9.84 -6.63 -12.88
N GLU A 75 11.11 -7.03 -13.00
CA GLU A 75 11.62 -8.24 -12.34
C GLU A 75 11.67 -8.05 -10.83
N LEU A 76 11.97 -6.83 -10.38
CA LEU A 76 12.05 -6.55 -8.96
C LEU A 76 10.65 -6.49 -8.34
N ILE A 77 9.66 -5.93 -9.01
CA ILE A 77 8.31 -5.75 -8.44
C ILE A 77 7.33 -6.89 -8.74
N ALA A 78 7.80 -7.92 -9.45
CA ALA A 78 7.01 -9.10 -9.73
C ALA A 78 6.44 -9.72 -8.43
N PRO A 79 5.19 -10.20 -8.45
CA PRO A 79 4.31 -10.33 -9.61
C PRO A 79 3.43 -9.10 -9.88
N LEU A 80 3.63 -7.99 -9.16
CA LEU A 80 2.87 -6.77 -9.37
C LEU A 80 3.39 -6.01 -10.58
N ASN A 81 2.49 -5.34 -11.29
CA ASN A 81 2.89 -4.30 -12.23
C ASN A 81 3.21 -2.98 -11.49
N PRO A 82 3.88 -2.00 -12.14
CA PRO A 82 4.29 -0.76 -11.47
C PRO A 82 3.13 0.00 -10.80
N THR A 83 1.98 0.07 -11.45
CA THR A 83 0.78 0.73 -10.90
C THR A 83 0.29 0.02 -9.64
N GLU A 84 0.21 -1.31 -9.67
CA GLU A 84 -0.18 -2.12 -8.51
C GLU A 84 0.82 -1.98 -7.36
N PHE A 85 2.11 -1.98 -7.68
CA PHE A 85 3.16 -1.80 -6.68
C PHE A 85 3.05 -0.45 -5.99
N ILE A 86 2.82 0.63 -6.76
CA ILE A 86 2.63 1.96 -6.20
C ILE A 86 1.39 1.99 -5.31
N GLN A 87 0.25 1.49 -5.79
CA GLN A 87 -1.01 1.52 -5.04
C GLN A 87 -1.02 0.65 -3.79
N ARG A 88 -0.48 -0.57 -3.87
CA ARG A 88 -0.62 -1.58 -2.81
C ARG A 88 0.55 -1.60 -1.84
N VAL A 89 1.67 -0.98 -2.20
CA VAL A 89 2.89 -0.97 -1.38
C VAL A 89 3.30 0.47 -1.09
N LEU A 90 3.64 1.27 -2.11
CA LEU A 90 4.23 2.58 -1.84
C LEU A 90 3.26 3.58 -1.22
N VAL A 91 2.00 3.61 -1.64
CA VAL A 91 0.97 4.49 -1.05
C VAL A 91 0.82 4.24 0.45
N PRO A 92 0.56 3.00 0.92
CA PRO A 92 0.42 2.77 2.35
C PRO A 92 1.75 2.84 3.11
N GLU A 93 2.91 2.56 2.50
CA GLU A 93 4.24 2.84 3.12
C GLU A 93 4.45 4.34 3.35
N VAL A 94 4.07 5.19 2.40
CA VAL A 94 4.08 6.65 2.60
C VAL A 94 3.11 7.03 3.71
N GLY A 95 1.93 6.42 3.78
CA GLY A 95 1.01 6.59 4.91
C GLY A 95 1.68 6.31 6.27
N ILE A 96 2.40 5.19 6.41
CA ILE A 96 3.17 4.89 7.62
C ILE A 96 4.20 5.98 7.90
N ALA A 97 5.00 6.36 6.89
CA ALA A 97 6.07 7.34 7.07
C ALA A 97 5.53 8.70 7.55
N LEU A 98 4.42 9.16 6.99
CA LEU A 98 3.77 10.39 7.41
C LEU A 98 3.20 10.27 8.83
N ILE A 99 2.59 9.15 9.20
CA ILE A 99 2.10 8.91 10.58
C ILE A 99 3.24 8.90 11.59
N MET A 100 4.35 8.23 11.25
CA MET A 100 5.55 8.21 12.09
C MET A 100 6.08 9.62 12.33
N GLU A 101 6.08 10.48 11.30
CA GLU A 101 6.51 11.87 11.39
C GLU A 101 5.51 12.73 12.20
N ASP A 102 4.22 12.63 11.89
CA ASP A 102 3.15 13.41 12.52
C ASP A 102 3.02 13.12 14.03
N MET A 103 3.16 11.85 14.40
CA MET A 103 2.88 11.36 15.76
C MET A 103 4.14 10.97 16.54
N ASN A 104 5.32 11.04 15.92
CA ASN A 104 6.60 10.62 16.49
C ASN A 104 6.54 9.18 17.03
N LEU A 105 6.03 8.26 16.21
CA LEU A 105 5.81 6.85 16.52
C LEU A 105 6.87 5.95 15.88
N ASP A 106 7.05 4.75 16.43
CA ASP A 106 7.78 3.70 15.72
C ASP A 106 6.94 3.08 14.58
N VAL A 107 7.58 2.27 13.74
CA VAL A 107 6.93 1.67 12.55
C VAL A 107 5.76 0.76 12.93
N GLY A 108 5.85 0.04 14.05
CA GLY A 108 4.82 -0.88 14.51
C GLY A 108 3.59 -0.14 15.00
N GLU A 109 3.80 0.91 15.81
CA GLU A 109 2.76 1.81 16.29
C GLU A 109 2.08 2.54 15.11
N ALA A 110 2.87 3.05 14.15
CA ALA A 110 2.32 3.73 12.98
C ALA A 110 1.51 2.79 12.07
N VAL A 111 1.93 1.53 11.88
CA VAL A 111 1.14 0.51 11.17
C VAL A 111 -0.19 0.25 11.87
N GLN A 112 -0.17 0.18 13.21
CA GLN A 112 -1.39 0.02 13.99
C GLN A 112 -2.33 1.21 13.80
N THR A 113 -1.83 2.44 13.97
CA THR A 113 -2.60 3.67 13.75
C THR A 113 -3.16 3.72 12.34
N LEU A 114 -2.38 3.39 11.31
CA LEU A 114 -2.83 3.36 9.92
C LEU A 114 -4.05 2.45 9.76
N ARG A 115 -4.01 1.23 10.33
CA ARG A 115 -5.10 0.25 10.22
C ARG A 115 -6.33 0.65 11.02
N GLU A 116 -6.15 1.18 12.23
CA GLU A 116 -7.26 1.56 13.11
C GLU A 116 -7.99 2.82 12.63
N SER A 117 -7.30 3.67 11.88
CA SER A 117 -7.83 4.97 11.45
C SER A 117 -8.45 4.99 10.04
N VAL A 118 -8.49 3.86 9.32
CA VAL A 118 -9.06 3.80 7.95
C VAL A 118 -10.50 4.30 7.91
N GLN A 119 -11.35 3.85 8.82
CA GLN A 119 -12.77 4.27 8.85
C GLN A 119 -12.93 5.77 9.11
N TYR A 120 -12.06 6.33 9.95
CA TYR A 120 -12.02 7.77 10.19
C TYR A 120 -11.59 8.53 8.92
N GLY A 121 -10.52 8.07 8.26
CA GLY A 121 -10.02 8.71 7.03
C GLY A 121 -11.04 8.70 5.91
N VAL A 122 -11.72 7.57 5.68
CA VAL A 122 -12.79 7.47 4.67
C VAL A 122 -13.95 8.43 4.97
N ALA A 123 -14.32 8.59 6.25
CA ALA A 123 -15.40 9.50 6.64
C ALA A 123 -15.01 10.99 6.53
N MET A 124 -13.76 11.33 6.85
CA MET A 124 -13.30 12.73 6.88
C MET A 124 -12.80 13.23 5.53
N TYR A 125 -12.21 12.34 4.73
CA TYR A 125 -11.56 12.66 3.46
C TYR A 125 -11.96 11.66 2.36
N PRO A 126 -13.26 11.59 1.99
CA PRO A 126 -13.71 10.75 0.89
C PRO A 126 -13.08 11.20 -0.43
N GLY A 127 -12.82 10.26 -1.35
CA GLY A 127 -12.42 10.57 -2.72
C GLY A 127 -13.64 11.10 -3.45
N ASP A 128 -13.50 12.19 -4.21
CA ASP A 128 -14.63 12.87 -4.87
C ASP A 128 -15.55 11.89 -5.64
N ALA A 129 -16.61 11.44 -4.98
CA ALA A 129 -17.78 10.78 -5.53
C ALA A 129 -19.09 11.42 -5.01
N GLU A 130 -19.00 12.56 -4.33
CA GLU A 130 -20.16 13.35 -3.87
C GLU A 130 -20.05 14.83 -4.24
N GLN A 131 -19.95 15.09 -5.54
CA GLN A 131 -20.46 16.32 -6.15
C GLN A 131 -21.25 15.98 -7.42
N ALA A 132 -22.33 15.19 -7.23
CA ALA A 132 -23.45 15.17 -8.17
C ALA A 132 -24.63 15.85 -7.46
N GLY A 133 -24.62 17.19 -7.50
CA GLY A 133 -25.80 18.01 -7.22
C GLY A 133 -26.75 18.06 -8.41
#